data_AF-A0A0F9CKH9-F1
#
_entry.id   AF-A0A0F9CKH9-F1
#
_cell.length_a   1.000
_cell.length_b   1.000
_cell.length_c   1.000
_cell.angle_alpha   90.00
_cell.angle_beta   90.00
_cell.angle_gamma   90.00
#
_symmetry.space_group_name_H-M   'P 1'
#
loop_
_entity.id
_entity.type
_entity.pdbx_description
1 polymer ?
#
loop_
_entity_poly.entity_id
_entity_poly.type
_entity_poly.pdbx_seq_one_letter_code
_entity_poly.pdbx_strand_id
1 'polypeptide(L)'
;VCQNPLRVADETILFHFVTRKVAAQFGYYAIFIPKPFNGQNRNAFHIHLSMSDLNMKNIFYDANSPHSLSQTMKHFIGGLLKYARETSIVMASSFNSYKAYVVEREAPIVRSWGLTNRSCMVRIPWIKNPNATRLELRSPDPSGNVYLQLATLIEMGLKGIQDKLESGEPESQSIYEKIKSSKVWDDNFLPKSMFEALVEAEKSQFLKDIMGELRYDKYMGLKIADWEEHRTHITVRERSKYFDI
;
A
#
# COMPACT_ATOMS: atom_id res chain seq x y z
N VAL A 1 4.81 -21.07 7.03
CA VAL A 1 3.39 -21.47 6.87
C VAL A 1 2.61 -20.23 6.50
N CYS A 2 1.83 -20.27 5.42
CA CYS A 2 0.94 -19.17 5.06
C CYS A 2 -0.13 -19.04 6.14
N GLN A 3 -0.19 -17.91 6.84
CA GLN A 3 -1.22 -17.67 7.85
C GLN A 3 -2.54 -17.29 7.18
N ASN A 4 -3.66 -17.57 7.84
CA ASN A 4 -4.98 -17.15 7.39
C ASN A 4 -5.06 -15.60 7.44
N PRO A 5 -5.43 -14.92 6.34
CA PRO A 5 -5.46 -13.45 6.28
C PRO A 5 -6.43 -12.82 7.29
N LEU A 6 -7.55 -13.47 7.62
CA LEU A 6 -8.50 -12.99 8.62
C LEU A 6 -7.86 -12.95 10.01
N ARG A 7 -7.15 -14.01 10.38
CA ARG A 7 -6.41 -14.09 11.65
C ARG A 7 -5.31 -13.02 11.72
N VAL A 8 -4.60 -12.79 10.61
CA VAL A 8 -3.56 -11.74 10.55
C VAL A 8 -4.16 -10.35 10.75
N ALA A 9 -5.35 -10.08 10.21
CA ALA A 9 -6.06 -8.83 10.46
C ALA A 9 -6.44 -8.65 11.94
N ASP A 10 -6.99 -9.70 12.57
CA ASP A 10 -7.34 -9.68 14.00
C ASP A 10 -6.10 -9.41 14.87
N GLU A 11 -5.00 -10.14 14.59
CA GLU A 11 -3.73 -9.99 15.30
C GLU A 11 -3.12 -8.59 15.10
N THR A 12 -3.30 -7.97 13.93
CA THR A 12 -2.83 -6.60 13.65
C THR A 12 -3.59 -5.56 14.48
N ILE A 13 -4.91 -5.69 14.59
CA ILE A 13 -5.73 -4.79 15.42
C ILE A 13 -5.37 -4.95 16.88
N LEU A 14 -5.23 -6.19 17.34
CA LEU A 14 -4.83 -6.49 18.70
C LEU A 14 -3.44 -5.92 19.01
N PHE A 15 -2.49 -6.04 18.07
CA PHE A 15 -1.16 -5.44 18.19
C PHE A 15 -1.25 -3.93 18.42
N HIS A 16 -1.98 -3.19 17.57
CA HIS A 16 -2.15 -1.74 17.76
C HIS A 16 -2.73 -1.38 19.14
N PHE A 17 -3.76 -2.12 19.57
CA PHE A 17 -4.39 -1.91 20.87
C PHE A 17 -3.43 -2.18 22.03
N VAL A 18 -2.78 -3.34 22.04
CA VAL A 18 -1.85 -3.75 23.10
C VAL A 18 -0.66 -2.81 23.16
N THR A 19 -0.06 -2.44 22.03
CA THR A 19 1.06 -1.49 22.00
C THR A 19 0.69 -0.15 22.63
N ARG A 20 -0.52 0.38 22.33
CA ARG A 20 -1.01 1.62 22.96
C ARG A 20 -1.20 1.47 24.47
N LYS A 21 -1.76 0.34 24.92
CA LYS A 21 -1.98 0.08 26.34
C LYS A 21 -0.68 -0.05 27.11
N VAL A 22 0.28 -0.81 26.58
CA VAL A 22 1.60 -0.96 27.20
C VAL A 22 2.32 0.39 27.23
N ALA A 23 2.37 1.14 26.12
CA ALA A 23 3.01 2.46 26.10
C ALA A 23 2.44 3.41 27.17
N ALA A 24 1.11 3.43 27.32
CA ALA A 24 0.44 4.26 28.31
C ALA A 24 0.80 3.89 29.76
N GLN A 25 1.02 2.61 30.06
CA GLN A 25 1.48 2.16 31.39
C GLN A 25 2.86 2.72 31.76
N PHE A 26 3.68 3.04 30.75
CA PHE A 26 5.00 3.67 30.94
C PHE A 26 4.99 5.19 30.72
N GLY A 27 3.81 5.82 30.61
CA GLY A 27 3.68 7.28 30.41
C GLY A 27 3.97 7.75 28.98
N TYR A 28 3.95 6.85 27.99
CA TYR A 28 4.18 7.17 26.58
C TYR A 28 2.92 7.03 25.72
N TYR A 29 2.93 7.68 24.55
CA TYR A 29 1.90 7.52 23.52
C TYR A 29 2.45 6.79 22.30
N ALA A 30 1.96 5.58 22.04
CA ALA A 30 2.23 4.89 20.78
C ALA A 30 1.25 5.37 19.70
N ILE A 31 1.78 5.94 18.61
CA ILE A 31 0.98 6.45 17.49
C ILE A 31 1.29 5.69 16.20
N PHE A 32 0.23 5.36 15.47
CA PHE A 32 0.29 4.64 14.20
C PHE A 32 -0.15 5.52 13.02
N ILE A 33 -0.21 6.84 13.23
CA ILE A 33 -0.48 7.78 12.15
C ILE A 33 0.69 7.71 11.13
N PRO A 34 0.44 7.72 9.81
CA PRO A 34 1.48 7.45 8.81
C PRO A 34 2.66 8.43 8.87
N LYS A 35 2.38 9.71 9.07
CA LYS A 35 3.35 10.80 9.11
C LYS A 35 3.14 11.68 10.34
N PRO A 36 3.67 11.27 11.51
CA PRO A 36 3.51 12.03 12.74
C PRO A 36 4.37 13.30 12.78
N PHE A 37 5.58 13.24 12.19
CA PHE A 37 6.57 14.30 12.28
C PHE A 37 7.07 14.74 10.90
N ASN A 38 7.20 16.05 10.71
CA ASN A 38 7.86 16.63 9.54
C ASN A 38 9.33 16.23 9.55
N GLY A 39 9.91 16.01 8.37
CA GLY A 39 11.35 15.74 8.27
C GLY A 39 11.83 14.40 8.83
N GLN A 40 10.94 13.55 9.37
CA GLN A 40 11.27 12.21 9.90
C GLN A 40 10.72 11.07 9.03
N ASN A 41 11.10 9.83 9.29
CA ASN A 41 10.53 8.67 8.59
C ASN A 41 9.04 8.47 8.93
N ARG A 42 8.35 7.74 8.06
CA ARG A 42 6.93 7.41 8.22
C ARG A 42 6.73 6.16 9.09
N ASN A 43 5.54 6.00 9.65
CA ASN A 43 5.03 4.70 10.04
C ASN A 43 4.48 4.00 8.79
N ALA A 44 5.03 2.83 8.46
CA ALA A 44 4.62 2.03 7.31
C ALA A 44 3.87 0.77 7.75
N PHE A 45 3.04 0.22 6.86
CA PHE A 45 2.38 -1.06 7.07
C PHE A 45 2.68 -1.99 5.89
N HIS A 46 3.90 -2.54 5.86
CA HIS A 46 4.30 -3.45 4.79
C HIS A 46 3.63 -4.80 4.98
N ILE A 47 3.00 -5.30 3.92
CA ILE A 47 2.26 -6.56 3.96
C ILE A 47 3.06 -7.61 3.19
N HIS A 48 3.51 -8.63 3.90
CA HIS A 48 4.11 -9.81 3.28
C HIS A 48 3.04 -10.83 2.92
N LEU A 49 2.99 -11.23 1.65
CA LEU A 49 2.00 -12.18 1.14
C LEU A 49 2.68 -13.33 0.39
N SER A 50 2.32 -14.55 0.77
CA SER A 50 2.63 -15.79 0.06
C SER A 50 1.32 -16.49 -0.29
N MET A 51 1.31 -17.30 -1.35
CA MET A 51 0.17 -18.13 -1.70
C MET A 51 0.60 -19.59 -1.75
N SER A 52 -0.23 -20.47 -1.19
CA SER A 52 0.00 -21.92 -1.17
C SER A 52 -1.20 -22.64 -1.77
N ASP A 53 -0.94 -23.79 -2.39
CA ASP A 53 -2.01 -24.70 -2.80
C ASP A 53 -2.59 -25.46 -1.59
N LEU A 54 -3.59 -26.32 -1.85
CA LEU A 54 -4.22 -27.14 -0.81
C LEU A 54 -3.26 -28.15 -0.15
N ASN A 55 -2.13 -28.45 -0.79
CA ASN A 55 -1.07 -29.30 -0.26
C ASN A 55 0.02 -28.49 0.47
N MET A 56 -0.24 -27.21 0.76
CA MET A 56 0.68 -26.28 1.42
C MET A 56 1.97 -25.98 0.62
N LYS A 57 2.03 -26.34 -0.67
CA LYS A 57 3.15 -25.98 -1.54
C LYS A 57 3.02 -24.52 -1.94
N ASN A 58 4.10 -23.75 -1.76
CA ASN A 58 4.13 -22.34 -2.16
C ASN A 58 4.07 -22.23 -3.69
N ILE A 59 2.98 -21.64 -4.21
CA ILE A 59 2.73 -21.53 -5.66
C ILE A 59 3.38 -20.32 -6.30
N PHE A 60 4.00 -19.44 -5.50
CA PHE A 60 4.74 -18.30 -6.01
C PHE A 60 6.16 -18.66 -6.45
N TYR A 61 6.69 -19.80 -5.98
CA TYR A 61 8.02 -20.27 -6.32
C TYR A 61 8.03 -21.20 -7.54
N ASP A 62 9.00 -21.01 -8.42
CA ASP A 62 9.33 -21.96 -9.49
C ASP A 62 10.83 -21.96 -9.74
N ALA A 63 11.51 -23.07 -9.44
CA ALA A 63 12.97 -23.19 -9.57
C ALA A 63 13.49 -22.99 -11.01
N ASN A 64 12.66 -23.27 -12.02
CA ASN A 64 13.06 -23.23 -13.42
C ASN A 64 12.78 -21.88 -14.08
N SER A 65 12.03 -21.01 -13.42
CA SER A 65 11.69 -19.68 -13.93
C SER A 65 12.74 -18.63 -13.54
N PRO A 66 12.89 -17.55 -14.33
CA PRO A 66 13.75 -16.42 -13.97
C PRO A 66 13.48 -15.91 -12.55
N HIS A 67 14.56 -15.70 -11.79
CA HIS A 67 14.52 -15.26 -10.38
C HIS A 67 13.77 -16.21 -9.42
N SER A 68 13.53 -17.45 -9.86
CA SER A 68 12.76 -18.46 -9.18
C SER A 68 11.29 -18.07 -8.89
N LEU A 69 10.71 -17.20 -9.72
CA LEU A 69 9.33 -16.72 -9.56
C LEU A 69 8.42 -17.40 -10.58
N SER A 70 7.37 -18.03 -10.08
CA SER A 70 6.31 -18.63 -10.92
C SER A 70 5.60 -17.59 -11.78
N GLN A 71 4.97 -18.06 -12.86
CA GLN A 71 4.07 -17.22 -13.66
C GLN A 71 2.88 -16.70 -12.85
N THR A 72 2.36 -17.51 -11.90
CA THR A 72 1.30 -17.09 -10.97
C THR A 72 1.71 -15.85 -10.18
N MET A 73 2.95 -15.82 -9.67
CA MET A 73 3.46 -14.66 -8.93
C MET A 73 3.61 -13.44 -9.83
N LYS A 74 4.11 -13.61 -11.06
CA LYS A 74 4.22 -12.51 -12.03
C LYS A 74 2.84 -11.92 -12.34
N HIS A 75 1.84 -12.75 -12.56
CA HIS A 75 0.48 -12.28 -12.79
C HIS A 75 -0.14 -11.59 -11.57
N PHE A 76 0.10 -12.14 -10.37
CA PHE A 76 -0.31 -11.49 -9.13
C PHE A 76 0.30 -10.09 -9.01
N ILE A 77 1.61 -9.94 -9.28
CA ILE A 77 2.29 -8.63 -9.29
C ILE A 77 1.71 -7.72 -10.36
N GLY A 78 1.45 -8.21 -11.57
CA GLY A 78 0.80 -7.44 -12.64
C GLY A 78 -0.53 -6.82 -12.20
N GLY A 79 -1.35 -7.59 -11.47
CA GLY A 79 -2.56 -7.09 -10.82
C GLY A 79 -2.28 -6.00 -9.78
N LEU A 80 -1.28 -6.19 -8.92
CA LEU A 80 -0.89 -5.16 -7.95
C LEU A 80 -0.49 -3.84 -8.63
N LEU A 81 0.30 -3.90 -9.70
CA LEU A 81 0.73 -2.71 -10.45
C LEU A 81 -0.44 -2.03 -11.17
N LYS A 82 -1.33 -2.82 -11.79
CA LYS A 82 -2.49 -2.29 -12.54
C LYS A 82 -3.41 -1.48 -11.64
N TYR A 83 -3.84 -2.06 -10.51
CA TYR A 83 -4.90 -1.50 -9.68
C TYR A 83 -4.40 -0.57 -8.55
N ALA A 84 -3.08 -0.39 -8.40
CA ALA A 84 -2.51 0.33 -7.26
C ALA A 84 -3.01 1.78 -7.08
N ARG A 85 -3.31 2.50 -8.18
CA ARG A 85 -3.86 3.86 -8.10
C ARG A 85 -5.32 3.84 -7.66
N GLU A 86 -6.12 3.02 -8.32
CA GLU A 86 -7.56 2.81 -8.04
C GLU A 86 -7.83 2.42 -6.58
N THR A 87 -6.96 1.60 -5.99
CA THR A 87 -7.10 1.13 -4.60
C THR A 87 -6.35 1.99 -3.58
N SER A 88 -5.70 3.08 -4.01
CA SER A 88 -4.87 3.89 -3.12
C SER A 88 -5.64 4.43 -1.93
N ILE A 89 -6.91 4.79 -2.11
CA ILE A 89 -7.78 5.30 -1.04
C ILE A 89 -8.06 4.25 0.06
N VAL A 90 -7.84 2.96 -0.22
CA VAL A 90 -7.93 1.87 0.77
C VAL A 90 -6.55 1.63 1.39
N MET A 91 -5.50 1.57 0.58
CA MET A 91 -4.14 1.28 1.06
C MET A 91 -3.58 2.43 1.91
N ALA A 92 -3.88 3.68 1.55
CA ALA A 92 -3.53 4.92 2.23
C ALA A 92 -4.81 5.70 2.58
N SER A 93 -5.44 5.33 3.69
CA SER A 93 -6.83 5.70 3.98
C SER A 93 -7.04 7.09 4.60
N SER A 94 -6.00 7.87 4.83
CA SER A 94 -6.11 9.17 5.51
C SER A 94 -5.45 10.31 4.74
N PHE A 95 -5.85 11.55 4.98
CA PHE A 95 -5.15 12.71 4.42
C PHE A 95 -3.66 12.72 4.83
N ASN A 96 -3.34 12.27 6.04
CA ASN A 96 -1.97 12.20 6.53
C ASN A 96 -1.12 11.14 5.81
N SER A 97 -1.74 10.07 5.31
CA SER A 97 -1.07 9.02 4.51
C SER A 97 -0.27 9.60 3.35
N TYR A 98 -0.85 10.53 2.61
CA TYR A 98 -0.22 11.11 1.42
C TYR A 98 0.94 12.05 1.74
N LYS A 99 1.05 12.52 3.00
CA LYS A 99 2.25 13.23 3.50
C LYS A 99 3.44 12.29 3.69
N ALA A 100 3.21 10.97 3.68
CA ALA A 100 4.24 9.94 3.80
C ALA A 100 4.81 9.49 2.44
N TYR A 101 4.10 9.72 1.33
CA TYR A 101 4.56 9.40 -0.03
C TYR A 101 5.44 10.52 -0.59
N VAL A 102 6.65 10.63 -0.03
CA VAL A 102 7.66 11.62 -0.44
C VAL A 102 8.86 10.89 -1.03
N VAL A 103 9.42 11.44 -2.10
CA VAL A 103 10.70 11.00 -2.69
C VAL A 103 11.78 10.98 -1.58
N GLU A 104 12.70 10.01 -1.64
CA GLU A 104 13.90 9.91 -0.77
C GLU A 104 13.70 9.36 0.66
N ARG A 105 12.49 8.94 1.08
CA ARG A 105 12.21 8.51 2.48
C ARG A 105 11.68 7.08 2.62
N GLU A 106 12.24 6.16 1.83
CA GLU A 106 11.88 4.73 1.79
C GLU A 106 10.40 4.40 1.48
N ALA A 107 9.60 5.40 1.11
CA ALA A 107 8.23 5.24 0.69
C ALA A 107 8.15 4.86 -0.80
N PRO A 108 7.37 3.84 -1.18
CA PRO A 108 7.14 3.58 -2.59
C PRO A 108 6.28 4.70 -3.15
N ILE A 109 6.75 5.27 -4.24
CA ILE A 109 6.05 6.35 -4.94
C ILE A 109 5.76 5.99 -6.39
N VAL A 110 6.40 4.95 -6.93
CA VAL A 110 6.18 4.46 -8.29
C VAL A 110 5.57 3.07 -8.22
N ARG A 111 4.63 2.79 -9.12
CA ARG A 111 4.04 1.48 -9.37
C ARG A 111 5.05 0.55 -10.05
N SER A 112 6.03 0.11 -9.29
CA SER A 112 7.07 -0.79 -9.76
C SER A 112 7.30 -1.94 -8.81
N TRP A 113 8.00 -2.95 -9.31
CA TRP A 113 8.42 -4.09 -8.51
C TRP A 113 9.91 -4.39 -8.71
N GLY A 114 10.53 -5.03 -7.73
CA GLY A 114 11.95 -5.38 -7.83
C GLY A 114 12.40 -6.41 -6.81
N LEU A 115 13.49 -7.09 -7.14
CA LEU A 115 14.15 -8.07 -6.27
C LEU A 115 14.96 -7.32 -5.23
N THR A 116 14.71 -7.58 -3.94
CA THR A 116 15.34 -6.94 -2.78
C THR A 116 15.31 -5.40 -2.75
N ASN A 117 14.71 -4.76 -3.75
CA ASN A 117 14.69 -3.33 -3.98
C ASN A 117 13.64 -2.65 -3.09
N ARG A 118 14.10 -1.87 -2.11
CA ARG A 118 13.24 -1.17 -1.13
C ARG A 118 12.58 0.10 -1.68
N SER A 119 13.01 0.56 -2.85
CA SER A 119 12.43 1.74 -3.51
C SER A 119 11.16 1.42 -4.33
N CYS A 120 10.95 0.13 -4.65
CA CYS A 120 9.78 -0.33 -5.39
C CYS A 120 8.54 -0.43 -4.49
N MET A 121 7.35 -0.37 -5.11
CA MET A 121 6.08 -0.64 -4.42
C MET A 121 5.94 -2.10 -4.01
N VAL A 122 6.29 -3.02 -4.91
CA VAL A 122 6.30 -4.45 -4.64
C VAL A 122 7.74 -4.94 -4.56
N ARG A 123 8.19 -5.33 -3.36
CA ARG A 123 9.53 -5.90 -3.18
C ARG A 123 9.42 -7.40 -3.09
N ILE A 124 10.30 -8.12 -3.78
CA ILE A 124 10.49 -9.56 -3.56
C ILE A 124 11.68 -9.73 -2.60
N PRO A 125 11.44 -10.10 -1.33
CA PRO A 125 12.54 -10.31 -0.38
C PRO A 125 13.43 -11.47 -0.84
N TRP A 126 14.64 -11.53 -0.30
CA TRP A 126 15.56 -12.63 -0.56
C TRP A 126 14.91 -13.99 -0.28
N ILE A 127 14.93 -14.88 -1.28
CA ILE A 127 14.35 -16.21 -1.22
C ILE A 127 15.38 -17.15 -0.58
N LYS A 128 15.19 -17.44 0.71
CA LYS A 128 16.07 -18.39 1.44
C LYS A 128 15.82 -19.84 1.06
N ASN A 129 14.57 -20.17 0.73
CA ASN A 129 14.12 -21.50 0.32
C ASN A 129 12.76 -21.35 -0.40
N PRO A 130 12.29 -22.37 -1.14
CA PRO A 130 11.03 -22.32 -1.90
C PRO A 130 9.83 -21.82 -1.08
N ASN A 131 9.68 -22.32 0.15
CA ASN A 131 8.56 -21.99 1.02
C ASN A 131 8.60 -20.55 1.56
N ALA A 132 9.77 -19.90 1.55
CA ALA A 132 9.95 -18.51 1.99
C ALA A 132 9.61 -17.46 0.90
N THR A 133 9.30 -17.91 -0.32
CA THR A 133 8.95 -17.06 -1.46
C THR A 133 7.68 -16.27 -1.18
N ARG A 134 7.76 -14.96 -1.25
CA ARG A 134 6.67 -14.03 -0.95
C ARG A 134 6.94 -12.69 -1.60
N LEU A 135 5.89 -11.90 -1.75
CA LEU A 135 6.02 -10.47 -2.03
C LEU A 135 5.90 -9.68 -0.74
N GLU A 136 6.39 -8.44 -0.78
CA GLU A 136 6.11 -7.39 0.20
C GLU A 136 5.46 -6.23 -0.55
N LEU A 137 4.18 -5.95 -0.27
CA LEU A 137 3.53 -4.72 -0.70
C LEU A 137 3.85 -3.61 0.30
N ARG A 138 4.44 -2.52 -0.17
CA ARG A 138 5.00 -1.44 0.67
C ARG A 138 4.14 -0.17 0.68
N SER A 139 3.12 -0.09 -0.16
CA SER A 139 2.24 1.08 -0.22
C SER A 139 1.36 1.26 1.02
N PRO A 140 0.79 0.22 1.65
CA PRO A 140 -0.15 0.42 2.73
C PRO A 140 0.46 1.11 3.95
N ASP A 141 -0.39 1.81 4.68
CA ASP A 141 -0.05 2.42 5.96
C ASP A 141 -1.04 2.01 7.05
N PRO A 142 -0.70 2.24 8.34
CA PRO A 142 -1.48 1.70 9.44
C PRO A 142 -2.73 2.54 9.80
N SER A 143 -3.10 3.55 8.99
CA SER A 143 -4.34 4.31 9.16
C SER A 143 -5.57 3.67 8.52
N GLY A 144 -5.36 2.68 7.64
CA GLY A 144 -6.44 1.97 6.97
C GLY A 144 -7.06 0.86 7.81
N ASN A 145 -8.21 0.38 7.33
CA ASN A 145 -8.84 -0.83 7.86
C ASN A 145 -8.08 -2.05 7.32
N VAL A 146 -7.39 -2.78 8.19
CA VAL A 146 -6.55 -3.93 7.80
C VAL A 146 -7.34 -5.04 7.09
N TYR A 147 -8.61 -5.27 7.43
CA TYR A 147 -9.43 -6.26 6.73
C TYR A 147 -9.67 -5.84 5.28
N LEU A 148 -10.01 -4.56 5.05
CA LEU A 148 -10.19 -4.03 3.71
C LEU A 148 -8.86 -4.01 2.93
N GLN A 149 -7.75 -3.60 3.57
CA GLN A 149 -6.44 -3.60 2.94
C GLN A 149 -6.01 -5.00 2.49
N LEU A 150 -6.19 -6.03 3.34
CA LEU A 150 -5.86 -7.40 2.98
C LEU A 150 -6.80 -7.96 1.90
N ALA A 151 -8.11 -7.73 2.02
CA ALA A 151 -9.08 -8.17 1.01
C ALA A 151 -8.76 -7.53 -0.36
N THR A 152 -8.56 -6.21 -0.41
CA THR A 152 -8.21 -5.52 -1.64
C THR A 152 -6.88 -6.00 -2.21
N LEU A 153 -5.84 -6.19 -1.38
CA LEU A 153 -4.54 -6.74 -1.84
C LEU A 153 -4.70 -8.11 -2.49
N ILE A 154 -5.48 -9.00 -1.87
CA ILE A 154 -5.72 -10.35 -2.38
C ILE A 154 -6.47 -10.27 -3.72
N GLU A 155 -7.55 -9.50 -3.79
CA GLU A 155 -8.35 -9.34 -5.00
C GLU A 155 -7.57 -8.71 -6.17
N MET A 156 -6.71 -7.73 -5.91
CA MET A 156 -5.83 -7.14 -6.94
C MET A 156 -4.97 -8.22 -7.59
N GLY A 157 -4.37 -9.09 -6.78
CA GLY A 157 -3.50 -10.14 -7.30
C GLY A 157 -4.27 -11.30 -7.92
N LEU A 158 -5.42 -11.70 -7.37
CA LEU A 158 -6.28 -12.72 -7.97
C LEU A 158 -6.81 -12.27 -9.32
N LYS A 159 -7.22 -11.00 -9.45
CA LYS A 159 -7.64 -10.42 -10.72
C LYS A 159 -6.49 -10.37 -11.72
N GLY A 160 -5.27 -10.06 -11.27
CA GLY A 160 -4.07 -10.16 -12.08
C GLY A 160 -3.81 -11.57 -12.63
N ILE A 161 -4.00 -12.60 -11.79
CA ILE A 161 -3.90 -14.02 -12.21
C ILE A 161 -4.99 -14.35 -13.25
N GLN A 162 -6.24 -13.97 -12.98
CA GLN A 162 -7.38 -14.25 -13.86
C GLN A 162 -7.19 -13.64 -15.25
N ASP A 163 -6.76 -12.38 -15.30
CA ASP A 163 -6.61 -11.60 -16.52
C ASP A 163 -5.22 -11.77 -17.16
N LYS A 164 -4.35 -12.61 -16.55
CA LYS A 164 -2.97 -12.86 -16.98
C LYS A 164 -2.16 -11.57 -17.18
N LEU A 165 -2.31 -10.63 -16.27
CA LEU A 165 -1.62 -9.34 -16.35
C LEU A 165 -0.12 -9.53 -16.19
N GLU A 166 0.70 -8.98 -17.08
CA GLU A 166 2.14 -9.09 -16.96
C GLU A 166 2.70 -8.09 -15.94
N SER A 167 3.66 -8.53 -15.12
CA SER A 167 4.37 -7.65 -14.17
C SER A 167 5.39 -6.74 -14.85
N GLY A 168 5.73 -7.04 -16.11
CA GLY A 168 6.93 -6.50 -16.76
C GLY A 168 8.21 -6.92 -16.03
N GLU A 169 9.31 -6.27 -16.39
CA GLU A 169 10.63 -6.53 -15.83
C GLU A 169 10.81 -5.92 -14.42
N PRO A 170 11.57 -6.56 -13.53
CA PRO A 170 11.88 -5.99 -12.23
C PRO A 170 12.83 -4.79 -12.37
N GLU A 171 12.66 -3.82 -11.49
CA GLU A 171 13.54 -2.67 -11.39
C GLU A 171 14.91 -3.04 -10.83
N SER A 172 15.94 -2.88 -11.66
CA SER A 172 17.35 -3.19 -11.34
C SER A 172 18.05 -2.10 -10.53
N GLN A 173 17.55 -0.86 -10.57
CA GLN A 173 18.14 0.31 -9.90
C GLN A 173 17.18 0.91 -8.88
N SER A 174 17.70 1.77 -8.01
CA SER A 174 16.87 2.57 -7.11
C SER A 174 15.95 3.47 -7.93
N ILE A 175 14.64 3.38 -7.66
CA ILE A 175 13.63 4.25 -8.28
C ILE A 175 13.91 5.73 -7.98
N TYR A 176 14.48 6.05 -6.81
CA TYR A 176 14.79 7.43 -6.43
C TYR A 176 15.80 8.08 -7.38
N GLU A 177 16.74 7.31 -7.93
CA GLU A 177 17.75 7.81 -8.88
C GLU A 177 17.15 8.10 -10.26
N LYS A 178 16.07 7.40 -10.62
CA LYS A 178 15.35 7.57 -11.88
C LYS A 178 14.41 8.77 -11.86
N ILE A 179 13.91 9.15 -10.68
CA ILE A 179 13.01 10.30 -10.52
C ILE A 179 13.84 11.58 -10.51
N LYS A 180 14.25 12.03 -11.70
CA LYS A 180 14.81 13.37 -11.95
C LYS A 180 13.76 14.39 -12.39
N SER A 181 12.53 13.93 -12.53
CA SER A 181 11.43 14.67 -13.15
C SER A 181 10.85 15.72 -12.19
N SER A 182 10.83 16.99 -12.64
CA SER A 182 10.08 18.09 -12.02
C SER A 182 8.56 18.01 -12.29
N LYS A 183 8.08 16.97 -12.97
CA LYS A 183 6.65 16.82 -13.28
C LYS A 183 5.85 16.57 -12.02
N VAL A 184 4.77 17.33 -11.89
CA VAL A 184 3.77 17.15 -10.84
C VAL A 184 3.03 15.82 -11.03
N TRP A 185 2.65 15.52 -12.28
CA TRP A 185 1.85 14.35 -12.68
C TRP A 185 2.64 13.37 -13.55
N ASP A 186 2.48 12.08 -13.25
CA ASP A 186 2.88 10.92 -14.04
C ASP A 186 2.01 9.75 -13.56
N ASP A 187 1.39 9.02 -14.48
CA ASP A 187 0.50 7.91 -14.13
C ASP A 187 1.27 6.70 -13.58
N ASN A 188 2.59 6.64 -13.73
CA ASN A 188 3.41 5.63 -13.05
C ASN A 188 3.54 5.89 -11.54
N PHE A 189 3.28 7.10 -11.06
CA PHE A 189 3.28 7.37 -9.63
C PHE A 189 2.04 6.79 -8.93
N LEU A 190 2.18 6.48 -7.66
CA LEU A 190 1.04 6.36 -6.75
C LEU A 190 0.43 7.75 -6.50
N PRO A 191 -0.85 7.83 -6.12
CA PRO A 191 -1.47 9.10 -5.80
C PRO A 191 -0.69 9.86 -4.73
N LYS A 192 -0.40 11.14 -5.00
CA LYS A 192 0.37 12.02 -4.09
C LYS A 192 -0.53 12.81 -3.15
N SER A 193 -1.85 12.70 -3.31
CA SER A 193 -2.84 13.37 -2.48
C SER A 193 -4.10 12.51 -2.32
N MET A 194 -4.86 12.77 -1.26
CA MET A 194 -6.14 12.12 -1.04
C MET A 194 -7.15 12.45 -2.13
N PHE A 195 -7.12 13.68 -2.66
CA PHE A 195 -7.96 14.07 -3.79
C PHE A 195 -7.69 13.22 -5.03
N GLU A 196 -6.42 13.05 -5.40
CA GLU A 196 -6.04 12.20 -6.52
C GLU A 196 -6.51 10.75 -6.32
N ALA A 197 -6.33 10.20 -5.12
CA ALA A 197 -6.77 8.84 -4.81
C ALA A 197 -8.30 8.69 -4.84
N LEU A 198 -9.06 9.71 -4.42
CA LEU A 198 -10.51 9.74 -4.55
C LEU A 198 -10.94 9.72 -6.01
N VAL A 199 -10.33 10.54 -6.87
CA VAL A 199 -10.62 10.56 -8.31
C VAL A 199 -10.30 9.22 -8.98
N GLU A 200 -9.19 8.58 -8.63
CA GLU A 200 -8.84 7.24 -9.13
C GLU A 200 -9.85 6.18 -8.67
N ALA A 201 -10.29 6.25 -7.41
CA ALA A 201 -11.29 5.35 -6.85
C ALA A 201 -12.69 5.56 -7.47
N GLU A 202 -13.06 6.80 -7.79
CA GLU A 202 -14.33 7.17 -8.42
C GLU A 202 -14.44 6.63 -9.86
N LYS A 203 -13.31 6.55 -10.56
CA LYS A 203 -13.21 5.96 -11.92
C LYS A 203 -13.07 4.44 -11.90
N SER A 204 -12.88 3.83 -10.74
CA SER A 204 -12.55 2.42 -10.63
C SER A 204 -13.79 1.53 -10.61
N GLN A 205 -14.01 0.79 -11.69
CA GLN A 205 -14.96 -0.32 -11.69
C GLN A 205 -14.49 -1.46 -10.77
N PHE A 206 -13.18 -1.73 -10.76
CA PHE A 206 -12.57 -2.78 -9.96
C PHE A 206 -12.84 -2.60 -8.45
N LEU A 207 -12.67 -1.39 -7.92
CA LEU A 207 -12.92 -1.11 -6.51
C LEU A 207 -14.41 -1.23 -6.17
N LYS A 208 -15.29 -0.77 -7.06
CA LYS A 208 -16.74 -0.91 -6.90
C LYS A 208 -17.16 -2.39 -6.87
N ASP A 209 -16.59 -3.22 -7.74
CA ASP A 209 -16.89 -4.66 -7.81
C ASP A 209 -16.46 -5.40 -6.54
N ILE A 210 -15.26 -5.12 -6.02
CA ILE A 210 -14.76 -5.78 -4.79
C ILE A 210 -15.58 -5.43 -3.56
N MET A 211 -15.93 -4.16 -3.41
CA MET A 211 -16.67 -3.70 -2.23
C MET A 211 -18.15 -4.08 -2.32
N GLY A 212 -18.69 -4.15 -3.54
CA GLY A 212 -20.12 -4.13 -3.81
C GLY A 212 -20.68 -2.72 -3.66
N GLU A 213 -21.73 -2.41 -4.43
CA GLU A 213 -22.27 -1.06 -4.60
C GLU A 213 -22.54 -0.33 -3.28
N LEU A 214 -23.32 -0.94 -2.37
CA LEU A 214 -23.65 -0.30 -1.09
C LEU A 214 -22.41 0.04 -0.25
N ARG A 215 -21.43 -0.84 -0.17
CA ARG A 215 -20.23 -0.60 0.66
C ARG A 215 -19.31 0.41 0.00
N TYR A 216 -19.18 0.34 -1.32
CA TYR A 216 -18.44 1.33 -2.10
C TYR A 216 -18.99 2.73 -1.87
N ASP A 217 -20.31 2.93 -2.03
CA ASP A 217 -20.94 4.24 -1.89
C ASP A 217 -20.76 4.81 -0.47
N LYS A 218 -20.91 3.96 0.56
CA LYS A 218 -20.69 4.36 1.96
C LYS A 218 -19.22 4.68 2.23
N TYR A 219 -18.29 3.88 1.70
CA TYR A 219 -16.86 4.09 1.86
C TYR A 219 -16.42 5.40 1.19
N MET A 220 -16.83 5.62 -0.06
CA MET A 220 -16.55 6.84 -0.80
C MET A 220 -17.16 8.06 -0.11
N GLY A 221 -18.42 7.98 0.36
CA GLY A 221 -19.05 9.07 1.11
C GLY A 221 -18.26 9.48 2.36
N LEU A 222 -17.76 8.51 3.13
CA LEU A 222 -16.90 8.78 4.28
C LEU A 222 -15.58 9.44 3.88
N LYS A 223 -14.93 8.94 2.82
CA LYS A 223 -13.63 9.46 2.37
C LYS A 223 -13.72 10.83 1.72
N ILE A 224 -14.82 11.13 1.03
CA ILE A 224 -15.10 12.46 0.52
C ILE A 224 -15.31 13.43 1.68
N ALA A 225 -16.07 13.04 2.71
CA ALA A 225 -16.27 13.88 3.91
C ALA A 225 -14.95 14.16 4.64
N ASP A 226 -14.11 13.13 4.87
CA ASP A 226 -12.77 13.28 5.47
C ASP A 226 -11.90 14.28 4.68
N TRP A 227 -11.93 14.19 3.34
CA TRP A 227 -11.16 15.08 2.47
C TRP A 227 -11.70 16.50 2.50
N GLU A 228 -13.02 16.68 2.41
CA GLU A 228 -13.73 17.97 2.47
C GLU A 228 -13.44 18.73 3.76
N GLU A 229 -13.55 18.04 4.91
CA GLU A 229 -13.19 18.58 6.22
C GLU A 229 -11.73 19.07 6.23
N HIS A 230 -10.81 18.25 5.72
CA HIS A 230 -9.39 18.62 5.74
C HIS A 230 -9.06 19.78 4.82
N ARG A 231 -9.58 19.79 3.58
CA ARG A 231 -9.22 20.82 2.59
C ARG A 231 -9.78 22.20 2.91
N THR A 232 -10.82 22.27 3.75
CA THR A 232 -11.46 23.53 4.18
C THR A 232 -10.88 24.07 5.48
N HIS A 233 -9.99 23.32 6.14
CA HIS A 233 -9.36 23.72 7.38
C HIS A 233 -8.13 24.62 7.16
N ILE A 234 -8.13 25.83 7.72
CA ILE A 234 -7.00 26.75 7.64
C ILE A 234 -5.93 26.38 8.68
N THR A 235 -4.76 25.94 8.21
CA THR A 235 -3.69 25.46 9.10
C THR A 235 -2.85 26.60 9.69
N VAL A 236 -2.12 26.30 10.78
CA VAL A 236 -1.10 27.22 11.33
C VAL A 236 -0.05 27.58 10.27
N ARG A 237 0.32 26.62 9.40
CA ARG A 237 1.30 26.87 8.33
C ARG A 237 0.82 27.94 7.34
N GLU A 238 -0.46 27.93 6.98
CA GLU A 238 -1.04 28.95 6.10
C GLU A 238 -1.04 30.31 6.79
N ARG A 239 -1.47 30.37 8.06
CA ARG A 239 -1.41 31.62 8.83
C ARG A 239 0.00 32.17 8.93
N SER A 240 0.98 31.35 9.34
CA SER A 240 2.38 31.77 9.46
C SER A 240 3.04 32.17 8.12
N LYS A 241 2.50 31.71 6.98
CA LYS A 241 3.08 32.01 5.67
C LYS A 241 2.43 33.21 4.98
N TYR A 242 1.13 33.39 5.17
CA TYR A 242 0.34 34.34 4.40
C TYR A 242 -0.19 35.50 5.23
N PHE A 243 -0.09 35.44 6.57
CA PHE A 243 -0.44 36.59 7.40
C PHE A 243 0.84 37.40 7.56
N ASP A 244 0.99 38.44 6.75
CA ASP A 244 2.10 39.40 6.80
C ASP A 244 1.90 40.38 7.98
N ILE A 245 1.98 39.86 9.21
CA ILE A 245 2.10 40.67 10.44
C ILE A 245 3.40 40.31 11.15
#